data_AF-A0A2G5J4L2-F1
#
_entry.id   AF-A0A2G5J4L2-F1
#
_cell.length_a   1.000
_cell.length_b   1.000
_cell.length_c   1.000
_cell.angle_alpha   90.00
_cell.angle_beta   90.00
_cell.angle_gamma   90.00
#
_symmetry.space_group_name_H-M   'P 1'
#
loop_
_entity.id
_entity.type
_entity.pdbx_description
1 polymer ?
#
loop_
_entity_poly.entity_id
_entity_poly.type
_entity_poly.pdbx_seq_one_letter_code
_entity_poly.pdbx_strand_id
1 'polypeptide(L)'
;MREHTKRYAAAHDGRHPLAECVPWAEALVSWVEALPRDDDRSVGQRRYWYDPRLGLDGLALALAESIRLAMAVWDRPIGGLCLDTMQRVLFDWIRWDIVPGTPQWPAPEGTPHDAHWKLLFATNIELAREAAYRVSSAYEQLEGAWNAIPMSEAWRHRLDTYGITYARLADVAPLLGLTMPIEVREPGDYINVPGLLVERAAA
;
A
#
# COMPACT_ATOMS: atom_id res chain seq x y z
N MET A 1 -13.74 -9.04 2.09
CA MET A 1 -13.23 -8.69 0.75
C MET A 1 -14.28 -8.68 -0.33
N ARG A 2 -14.91 -9.81 -0.69
CA ARG A 2 -15.84 -9.87 -1.85
C ARG A 2 -16.91 -8.78 -1.81
N GLU A 3 -17.49 -8.54 -0.65
CA GLU A 3 -18.49 -7.49 -0.47
C GLU A 3 -17.90 -6.08 -0.63
N HIS A 4 -16.72 -5.82 -0.10
CA HIS A 4 -16.02 -4.55 -0.32
C HIS A 4 -15.71 -4.34 -1.82
N THR A 5 -15.18 -5.35 -2.52
CA THR A 5 -14.94 -5.27 -3.97
C THR A 5 -16.22 -4.93 -4.75
N LYS A 6 -17.37 -5.51 -4.38
CA LYS A 6 -18.66 -5.20 -5.01
C LYS A 6 -19.11 -3.77 -4.73
N ARG A 7 -19.06 -3.32 -3.47
CA ARG A 7 -19.41 -1.95 -3.08
C ARG A 7 -18.52 -0.94 -3.80
N TYR A 8 -17.21 -1.21 -3.83
CA TYR A 8 -16.24 -0.38 -4.54
C TYR A 8 -16.55 -0.33 -6.04
N ALA A 9 -16.73 -1.47 -6.70
CA ALA A 9 -17.06 -1.48 -8.13
C ALA A 9 -18.37 -0.73 -8.43
N ALA A 10 -19.37 -0.78 -7.55
CA ALA A 10 -20.61 -0.03 -7.70
C ALA A 10 -20.40 1.49 -7.57
N ALA A 11 -19.47 1.94 -6.71
CA ALA A 11 -19.17 3.36 -6.50
C ALA A 11 -18.20 3.95 -7.55
N HIS A 12 -17.40 3.10 -8.22
CA HIS A 12 -16.32 3.54 -9.12
C HIS A 12 -16.49 3.02 -10.57
N ASP A 13 -17.73 3.03 -11.09
CA ASP A 13 -18.07 2.69 -12.48
C ASP A 13 -17.57 1.31 -12.95
N GLY A 14 -17.70 0.31 -12.08
CA GLY A 14 -17.29 -1.08 -12.35
C GLY A 14 -15.80 -1.33 -12.19
N ARG A 15 -15.00 -0.32 -11.80
CA ARG A 15 -13.55 -0.51 -11.59
C ARG A 15 -13.28 -1.40 -10.38
N HIS A 16 -12.33 -2.33 -10.54
CA HIS A 16 -11.86 -3.18 -9.44
C HIS A 16 -10.88 -2.38 -8.55
N PRO A 17 -10.94 -2.49 -7.20
CA PRO A 17 -10.09 -1.69 -6.30
C PRO A 17 -8.58 -1.93 -6.51
N LEU A 18 -8.19 -3.13 -6.95
CA LEU A 18 -6.80 -3.41 -7.31
C LEU A 18 -6.24 -2.43 -8.35
N ALA A 19 -7.06 -1.98 -9.31
CA ALA A 19 -6.61 -1.08 -10.37
C ALA A 19 -6.20 0.30 -9.82
N GLU A 20 -6.81 0.75 -8.72
CA GLU A 20 -6.40 1.98 -8.02
C GLU A 20 -5.15 1.76 -7.18
N CYS A 21 -4.95 0.54 -6.66
CA CYS A 21 -3.81 0.19 -5.83
C CYS A 21 -2.50 0.05 -6.63
N VAL A 22 -2.58 -0.29 -7.92
CA VAL A 22 -1.41 -0.56 -8.77
C VAL A 22 -0.50 0.67 -8.96
N PRO A 23 -1.00 1.87 -9.35
CA PRO A 23 -0.16 3.05 -9.48
C PRO A 23 0.59 3.42 -8.19
N TRP A 24 -0.06 3.22 -7.03
CA TRP A 24 0.58 3.41 -5.73
C TRP A 24 1.72 2.43 -5.48
N ALA A 25 1.49 1.16 -5.81
CA ALA A 25 2.50 0.14 -5.66
C ALA A 25 3.70 0.35 -6.60
N GLU A 26 3.45 0.73 -7.86
CA GLU A 26 4.49 1.06 -8.83
C GLU A 26 5.32 2.27 -8.38
N ALA A 27 4.67 3.31 -7.86
CA ALA A 27 5.37 4.49 -7.33
C ALA A 27 6.22 4.12 -6.10
N LEU A 28 5.72 3.23 -5.23
CA LEU A 28 6.47 2.74 -4.07
C LEU A 28 7.69 1.92 -4.48
N VAL A 29 7.54 0.99 -5.43
CA VAL A 29 8.66 0.22 -5.98
C VAL A 29 9.71 1.16 -6.60
N SER A 30 9.27 2.10 -7.44
CA SER A 30 10.15 3.09 -8.08
C SER A 30 10.90 3.94 -7.05
N TRP A 31 10.21 4.37 -5.99
CA TRP A 31 10.80 5.15 -4.91
C TRP A 31 11.88 4.34 -4.17
N VAL A 32 11.59 3.09 -3.81
CA VAL A 32 12.57 2.21 -3.16
C VAL A 32 13.80 1.97 -4.05
N GLU A 33 13.60 1.77 -5.35
CA GLU A 33 14.70 1.57 -6.30
C GLU A 33 15.61 2.81 -6.44
N ALA A 34 15.04 4.00 -6.26
CA ALA A 34 15.75 5.28 -6.34
C ALA A 34 16.53 5.63 -5.06
N LEU A 35 16.32 4.91 -3.95
CA LEU A 35 17.03 5.20 -2.71
C LEU A 35 18.55 5.03 -2.89
N PRO A 36 19.37 5.94 -2.33
CA PRO A 36 20.82 5.88 -2.46
C PRO A 36 21.34 4.51 -2.07
N ARG A 37 22.27 4.02 -2.90
CA ARG A 37 22.98 2.80 -2.59
C ARG A 37 24.01 3.08 -1.49
N ASP A 38 23.58 3.23 -0.23
CA ASP A 38 24.48 3.23 0.95
C ASP A 38 25.62 2.24 0.78
N ASP A 39 26.84 2.77 0.98
CA ASP A 39 28.10 2.05 1.00
C ASP A 39 28.16 1.17 2.26
N ASP A 40 28.29 -0.14 2.03
CA ASP A 40 28.92 -1.16 2.87
C ASP A 40 28.47 -1.43 4.32
N ARG A 41 27.54 -0.68 4.93
CA ARG A 41 27.07 -0.97 6.31
C ARG A 41 25.69 -1.61 6.43
N SER A 42 24.92 -1.67 5.35
CA SER A 42 23.55 -2.24 5.30
C SER A 42 23.41 -3.41 4.32
N VAL A 43 24.50 -4.14 4.04
CA VAL A 43 24.53 -5.32 3.15
C VAL A 43 23.45 -6.36 3.51
N GLY A 44 23.06 -6.42 4.78
CA GLY A 44 21.93 -7.23 5.25
C GLY A 44 20.59 -6.77 4.68
N GLN A 45 20.23 -5.48 4.82
CA GLN A 45 18.90 -4.97 4.47
C GLN A 45 18.63 -5.01 2.96
N ARG A 46 19.62 -4.77 2.09
CA ARG A 46 19.43 -4.81 0.62
C ARG A 46 19.16 -6.19 0.03
N ARG A 47 19.75 -7.25 0.61
CA ARG A 47 19.47 -8.63 0.18
C ARG A 47 18.01 -9.01 0.40
N TYR A 48 17.32 -8.28 1.28
CA TYR A 48 15.90 -8.43 1.56
C TYR A 48 14.98 -7.59 0.65
N TRP A 49 15.47 -7.03 -0.46
CA TRP A 49 14.62 -6.27 -1.39
C TRP A 49 14.35 -7.01 -2.67
N TYR A 50 15.44 -7.44 -3.30
CA TYR A 50 15.40 -8.08 -4.58
C TYR A 50 15.48 -9.60 -4.38
N ASP A 51 14.33 -10.26 -4.42
CA ASP A 51 14.29 -11.70 -4.71
C ASP A 51 14.08 -11.89 -6.21
N PRO A 52 15.03 -12.49 -6.94
CA PRO A 52 14.87 -12.79 -8.36
C PRO A 52 13.62 -13.64 -8.66
N ARG A 53 13.13 -14.41 -7.69
CA ARG A 53 11.92 -15.23 -7.80
C ARG A 53 10.64 -14.38 -7.80
N LEU A 54 10.66 -13.22 -7.15
CA LEU A 54 9.52 -12.31 -7.07
C LEU A 54 9.54 -11.28 -8.22
N GLY A 55 10.72 -10.74 -8.53
CA GLY A 55 10.86 -9.64 -9.49
C GLY A 55 10.17 -8.35 -9.03
N LEU A 56 10.31 -7.28 -9.81
CA LEU A 56 9.69 -5.98 -9.50
C LEU A 56 8.17 -6.01 -9.70
N ASP A 57 7.71 -6.64 -10.79
CA ASP A 57 6.27 -6.77 -11.07
C ASP A 57 5.54 -7.57 -9.99
N GLY A 58 6.18 -8.62 -9.46
CA GLY A 58 5.62 -9.41 -8.36
C GLY A 58 5.57 -8.63 -7.06
N LEU A 59 6.59 -7.80 -6.79
CA LEU A 59 6.58 -6.91 -5.63
C LEU A 59 5.51 -5.82 -5.76
N ALA A 60 5.38 -5.18 -6.92
CA ALA A 60 4.34 -4.21 -7.20
C ALA A 60 2.94 -4.83 -7.02
N LEU A 61 2.72 -6.02 -7.55
CA LEU A 61 1.45 -6.73 -7.35
C LEU A 61 1.20 -7.07 -5.88
N ALA A 62 2.24 -7.45 -5.13
CA ALA A 62 2.10 -7.75 -3.70
C ALA A 62 1.78 -6.52 -2.85
N LEU A 63 2.40 -5.38 -3.18
CA LEU A 63 2.11 -4.09 -2.55
C LEU A 63 0.69 -3.64 -2.88
N ALA A 64 0.29 -3.69 -4.16
CA ALA A 64 -1.05 -3.36 -4.58
C ALA A 64 -2.10 -4.23 -3.88
N GLU A 65 -1.79 -5.52 -3.71
CA GLU A 65 -2.65 -6.45 -3.00
C GLU A 65 -2.74 -6.12 -1.50
N SER A 66 -1.62 -5.78 -0.85
CA SER A 66 -1.60 -5.34 0.54
C SER A 66 -2.50 -4.11 0.76
N ILE A 67 -2.41 -3.12 -0.13
CA ILE A 67 -3.27 -1.93 -0.11
C ILE A 67 -4.74 -2.34 -0.30
N ARG A 68 -5.04 -3.19 -1.27
CA ARG A 68 -6.42 -3.65 -1.52
C ARG A 68 -7.02 -4.37 -0.31
N LEU A 69 -6.24 -5.25 0.33
CA LEU A 69 -6.65 -5.94 1.56
C LEU A 69 -6.90 -4.94 2.68
N ALA A 70 -6.02 -3.96 2.84
CA ALA A 70 -6.12 -2.89 3.83
C ALA A 70 -7.40 -2.05 3.65
N MET A 71 -7.69 -1.60 2.43
CA MET A 71 -8.92 -0.84 2.11
C MET A 71 -10.17 -1.57 2.61
N ALA A 72 -10.22 -2.87 2.40
CA ALA A 72 -11.37 -3.69 2.73
C ALA A 72 -11.44 -4.13 4.20
N VAL A 73 -10.31 -4.37 4.86
CA VAL A 73 -10.26 -4.72 6.29
C VAL A 73 -10.68 -3.53 7.14
N TRP A 74 -10.26 -2.33 6.77
CA TRP A 74 -10.52 -1.12 7.55
C TRP A 74 -11.66 -0.26 7.02
N ASP A 75 -12.25 -0.63 5.88
CA ASP A 75 -13.28 0.13 5.15
C ASP A 75 -12.89 1.60 4.99
N ARG A 76 -11.70 1.82 4.41
CA ARG A 76 -11.08 3.14 4.26
C ARG A 76 -10.68 3.39 2.80
N PRO A 77 -10.76 4.66 2.34
CA PRO A 77 -10.17 5.04 1.08
C PRO A 77 -8.65 4.92 1.15
N ILE A 78 -8.01 4.76 -0.01
CA ILE A 78 -6.58 4.46 -0.14
C ILE A 78 -5.71 5.47 0.62
N GLY A 79 -5.97 6.78 0.49
CA GLY A 79 -5.18 7.82 1.16
C GLY A 79 -5.28 7.81 2.68
N GLY A 80 -6.34 7.19 3.23
CA GLY A 80 -6.60 7.09 4.66
C GLY A 80 -5.98 5.87 5.35
N LEU A 81 -5.26 5.01 4.63
CA LEU A 81 -4.64 3.81 5.17
C LEU A 81 -3.34 4.13 5.92
N CYS A 82 -3.16 3.57 7.11
CA CYS A 82 -1.94 3.75 7.90
C CYS A 82 -0.83 2.80 7.44
N LEU A 83 0.40 3.30 7.31
CA LEU A 83 1.55 2.50 6.86
C LEU A 83 1.83 1.31 7.78
N ASP A 84 1.88 1.50 9.10
CA ASP A 84 2.07 0.43 10.11
C ASP A 84 1.03 -0.69 9.97
N THR A 85 -0.23 -0.34 9.73
CA THR A 85 -1.28 -1.36 9.58
C THR A 85 -1.14 -2.13 8.27
N MET A 86 -0.82 -1.45 7.17
CA MET A 86 -0.60 -2.10 5.88
C MET A 86 0.65 -2.98 5.87
N GLN A 87 1.65 -2.64 6.67
CA GLN A 87 2.87 -3.46 6.82
C GLN A 87 2.54 -4.91 7.18
N ARG A 88 1.51 -5.10 8.01
CA ARG A 88 1.18 -6.40 8.58
C ARG A 88 0.05 -7.12 7.89
N VAL A 89 -0.82 -6.44 7.13
CA VAL A 89 -2.07 -7.05 6.63
C VAL A 89 -1.82 -8.32 5.83
N LEU A 90 -0.90 -8.29 4.86
CA LEU A 90 -0.61 -9.45 4.02
C LEU A 90 0.07 -10.57 4.83
N PHE A 91 0.94 -10.21 5.76
CA PHE A 91 1.60 -11.17 6.66
C PHE A 91 0.61 -11.84 7.62
N ASP A 92 -0.30 -11.07 8.23
CA ASP A 92 -1.31 -11.57 9.15
C ASP A 92 -2.30 -12.50 8.45
N TRP A 93 -2.66 -12.19 7.20
CA TRP A 93 -3.55 -13.05 6.41
C TRP A 93 -2.93 -14.41 6.15
N ILE A 94 -1.65 -14.44 5.77
CA ILE A 94 -0.90 -15.69 5.58
C ILE A 94 -0.71 -16.40 6.93
N ARG A 95 -0.41 -15.66 8.01
CA ARG A 95 -0.22 -16.22 9.37
C ARG A 95 -1.49 -16.84 9.94
N TRP A 96 -2.66 -16.28 9.60
CA TRP A 96 -3.97 -16.78 10.02
C TRP A 96 -4.55 -17.82 9.06
N ASP A 97 -3.73 -18.36 8.16
CA ASP A 97 -4.11 -19.36 7.17
C ASP A 97 -5.33 -18.94 6.32
N ILE A 98 -5.48 -17.62 6.07
CA ILE A 98 -6.47 -17.14 5.11
C ILE A 98 -5.99 -17.55 3.72
N VAL A 99 -6.71 -18.47 3.09
CA VAL A 99 -6.30 -19.07 1.83
C VAL A 99 -6.60 -18.13 0.66
N PRO A 100 -5.63 -17.79 -0.20
CA PRO A 100 -5.86 -17.07 -1.46
C PRO A 100 -6.89 -17.78 -2.34
N GLY A 101 -7.84 -17.02 -2.89
CA GLY A 101 -8.93 -17.50 -3.74
C GLY A 101 -10.24 -17.73 -2.98
N THR A 102 -10.21 -17.68 -1.64
CA THR A 102 -11.41 -17.82 -0.81
C THR A 102 -12.28 -16.55 -0.83
N PRO A 103 -13.55 -16.58 -0.38
CA PRO A 103 -14.35 -15.37 -0.24
C PRO A 103 -13.73 -14.30 0.68
N GLN A 104 -12.93 -14.74 1.66
CA GLN A 104 -12.13 -13.90 2.53
C GLN A 104 -11.01 -13.25 1.75
N TRP A 105 -10.30 -13.97 0.87
CA TRP A 105 -9.22 -13.45 0.03
C TRP A 105 -9.43 -13.74 -1.47
N PRO A 106 -10.41 -13.12 -2.12
CA PRO A 106 -10.77 -13.45 -3.49
C PRO A 106 -9.70 -12.92 -4.45
N ALA A 107 -9.45 -13.70 -5.49
CA ALA A 107 -8.66 -13.26 -6.64
C ALA A 107 -9.28 -12.01 -7.28
N PRO A 108 -8.47 -11.14 -7.90
CA PRO A 108 -8.94 -9.98 -8.64
C PRO A 108 -9.45 -10.38 -10.03
N GLU A 109 -10.49 -11.21 -10.07
CA GLU A 109 -11.05 -11.77 -11.31
C GLU A 109 -11.46 -10.68 -12.29
N GLY A 110 -11.18 -10.90 -13.58
CA GLY A 110 -11.50 -9.94 -14.64
C GLY A 110 -10.55 -8.74 -14.73
N THR A 111 -9.53 -8.66 -13.89
CA THR A 111 -8.44 -7.67 -14.03
C THR A 111 -7.28 -8.23 -14.86
N PRO A 112 -6.45 -7.37 -15.48
CA PRO A 112 -5.21 -7.81 -16.14
C PRO A 112 -4.22 -8.54 -15.22
N HIS A 113 -4.37 -8.40 -13.90
CA HIS A 113 -3.46 -8.96 -12.91
C HIS A 113 -3.88 -10.34 -12.38
N ASP A 114 -5.04 -10.88 -12.78
CA ASP A 114 -5.57 -12.15 -12.24
C ASP A 114 -4.59 -13.33 -12.37
N ALA A 115 -4.01 -13.52 -13.57
CA ALA A 115 -3.07 -14.61 -13.82
C ALA A 115 -1.80 -14.51 -12.95
N HIS A 116 -1.22 -13.30 -12.86
CA HIS A 116 -0.05 -13.05 -12.02
C HIS A 116 -0.37 -13.18 -10.53
N TRP A 117 -1.56 -12.74 -10.12
CA TRP A 117 -2.01 -12.86 -8.74
C TRP A 117 -2.15 -14.33 -8.34
N LYS A 118 -2.74 -15.16 -9.21
CA LYS A 118 -2.86 -16.61 -8.97
C LYS A 118 -1.49 -17.26 -8.84
N LEU A 119 -0.56 -16.93 -9.74
CA LEU A 119 0.81 -17.43 -9.68
C LEU A 119 1.47 -17.05 -8.35
N LEU A 120 1.36 -15.79 -7.96
CA LEU A 120 2.02 -15.22 -6.79
C LEU A 120 1.46 -15.77 -5.46
N PHE A 121 0.14 -15.81 -5.33
CA PHE A 121 -0.51 -16.10 -4.05
C PHE A 121 -1.13 -17.49 -3.97
N ALA A 122 -1.82 -17.95 -5.01
CA ALA A 122 -2.63 -19.16 -4.94
C ALA A 122 -1.83 -20.44 -5.23
N THR A 123 -0.77 -20.37 -6.03
CA THR A 123 -0.02 -21.58 -6.46
C THR A 123 1.20 -21.90 -5.62
N ASN A 124 1.77 -20.92 -4.92
CA ASN A 124 3.03 -21.08 -4.19
C ASN A 124 3.02 -20.29 -2.87
N ILE A 125 2.72 -20.98 -1.77
CA ILE A 125 2.64 -20.37 -0.43
C ILE A 125 3.98 -19.80 0.04
N GLU A 126 5.11 -20.38 -0.37
CA GLU A 126 6.43 -19.87 -0.01
C GLU A 126 6.75 -18.57 -0.74
N LEU A 127 6.34 -18.45 -2.01
CA LEU A 127 6.45 -17.21 -2.75
C LEU A 127 5.51 -16.13 -2.18
N ALA A 128 4.31 -16.50 -1.76
CA ALA A 128 3.38 -15.59 -1.08
C ALA A 128 3.96 -15.06 0.25
N ARG A 129 4.60 -15.94 1.04
CA ARG A 129 5.29 -15.56 2.29
C ARG A 129 6.45 -14.61 2.04
N GLU A 130 7.27 -14.91 1.04
CA GLU A 130 8.36 -14.04 0.62
C GLU A 130 7.83 -12.66 0.20
N ALA A 131 6.79 -12.63 -0.62
CA ALA A 131 6.13 -11.40 -1.04
C ALA A 131 5.63 -10.57 0.15
N ALA A 132 4.99 -11.21 1.14
CA ALA A 132 4.53 -10.55 2.36
C ALA A 132 5.68 -9.95 3.18
N TYR A 133 6.81 -10.65 3.28
CA TYR A 133 7.99 -10.13 3.96
C TYR A 133 8.54 -8.89 3.25
N ARG A 134 8.63 -8.93 1.91
CA ARG A 134 9.09 -7.79 1.10
C ARG A 134 8.18 -6.58 1.20
N VAL A 135 6.87 -6.81 1.15
CA VAL A 135 5.85 -5.77 1.38
C VAL A 135 6.05 -5.11 2.74
N SER A 136 6.25 -5.91 3.80
CA SER A 136 6.49 -5.40 5.15
C SER A 136 7.73 -4.49 5.22
N SER A 137 8.86 -4.93 4.63
CA SER A 137 10.05 -4.09 4.57
C SER A 137 9.81 -2.77 3.83
N ALA A 138 8.86 -2.71 2.88
CA ALA A 138 8.64 -1.54 2.01
C ALA A 138 7.96 -0.42 2.75
N TYR A 139 6.94 -0.80 3.50
CA TYR A 139 6.28 0.13 4.39
C TYR A 139 7.21 0.59 5.51
N GLU A 140 8.06 -0.28 6.05
CA GLU A 140 9.04 0.11 7.07
C GLU A 140 10.02 1.18 6.56
N GLN A 141 10.53 1.02 5.33
CA GLN A 141 11.41 2.04 4.74
C GLN A 141 10.67 3.33 4.43
N LEU A 142 9.46 3.23 3.89
CA LEU A 142 8.64 4.39 3.57
C LEU A 142 8.29 5.18 4.84
N GLU A 143 7.98 4.48 5.94
CA GLU A 143 7.75 5.08 7.26
C GLU A 143 9.04 5.69 7.83
N GLY A 144 10.18 5.03 7.69
CA GLY A 144 11.49 5.58 8.07
C GLY A 144 11.83 6.87 7.33
N ALA A 145 11.60 6.91 6.01
CA ALA A 145 11.81 8.10 5.20
C ALA A 145 10.80 9.21 5.53
N TRP A 146 9.55 8.84 5.80
CA TRP A 146 8.52 9.77 6.24
C TRP A 146 8.91 10.47 7.56
N ASN A 147 9.51 9.75 8.52
CA ASN A 147 10.05 10.35 9.76
C ASN A 147 11.17 11.37 9.53
N ALA A 148 11.86 11.29 8.39
CA ALA A 148 12.94 12.22 8.02
C ALA A 148 12.44 13.46 7.27
N ILE A 149 11.19 13.47 6.80
CA ILE A 149 10.57 14.67 6.24
C ILE A 149 10.42 15.68 7.39
N PRO A 150 11.00 16.90 7.29
CA PRO A 150 10.85 17.92 8.32
C PRO A 150 9.36 18.08 8.63
N MET A 151 8.95 17.77 9.87
CA MET A 151 7.54 17.67 10.30
C MET A 151 6.68 18.66 9.54
N SER A 152 5.93 18.17 8.56
CA SER A 152 5.11 19.03 7.71
C SER A 152 4.14 19.79 8.61
N GLU A 153 3.81 21.02 8.23
CA GLU A 153 2.86 21.85 8.96
C GLU A 153 1.53 21.11 9.20
N ALA A 154 1.13 20.25 8.27
CA ALA A 154 -0.01 19.35 8.39
C ALA A 154 0.16 18.23 9.43
N TRP A 155 1.37 17.67 9.61
CA TRP A 155 1.63 16.72 10.69
C TRP A 155 1.50 17.37 12.07
N ARG A 156 2.06 18.58 12.25
CA ARG A 156 1.87 19.36 13.48
C ARG A 156 0.39 19.68 13.68
N HIS A 157 -0.30 20.15 12.64
CA HIS A 157 -1.73 20.43 12.70
C HIS A 157 -2.55 19.20 13.12
N ARG A 158 -2.28 18.01 12.56
CA ARG A 158 -2.98 16.77 12.93
C ARG A 158 -2.67 16.30 14.35
N LEU A 159 -1.42 16.41 14.80
CA LEU A 159 -1.06 16.12 16.19
C LEU A 159 -1.76 17.07 17.16
N ASP A 160 -1.66 18.38 16.90
CA ASP A 160 -2.19 19.43 17.77
C ASP A 160 -3.73 19.44 17.79
N THR A 161 -4.37 19.12 16.66
CA THR A 161 -5.83 19.21 16.52
C THR A 161 -6.54 17.88 16.84
N TYR A 162 -5.95 16.74 16.51
CA TYR A 162 -6.65 15.44 16.52
C TYR A 162 -5.88 14.27 17.18
N GLY A 163 -4.65 14.49 17.66
CA GLY A 163 -3.87 13.44 18.34
C GLY A 163 -3.49 12.26 17.45
N ILE A 164 -3.37 12.44 16.13
CA ILE A 164 -3.05 11.36 15.20
C ILE A 164 -1.53 11.22 15.06
N THR A 165 -0.98 10.08 15.49
CA THR A 165 0.47 9.83 15.58
C THR A 165 1.02 8.87 14.52
N TYR A 166 0.25 8.54 13.48
CA TYR A 166 0.65 7.55 12.46
C TYR A 166 0.66 8.12 11.04
N ALA A 167 1.62 7.68 10.22
CA ALA A 167 1.70 8.02 8.81
C ALA A 167 0.60 7.32 7.99
N ARG A 168 -0.10 8.07 7.15
CA ARG A 168 -1.08 7.58 6.18
C ARG A 168 -0.49 7.58 4.77
N LEU A 169 -1.05 6.79 3.85
CA LEU A 169 -0.63 6.79 2.43
C LEU A 169 -0.66 8.19 1.79
N ALA A 170 -1.68 9.00 2.08
CA ALA A 170 -1.74 10.37 1.58
C ALA A 170 -0.54 11.24 2.03
N ASP A 171 0.01 10.98 3.22
CA ASP A 171 1.14 11.77 3.76
C ASP A 171 2.44 11.55 2.99
N VAL A 172 2.58 10.39 2.34
CA VAL A 172 3.78 10.00 1.58
C VAL A 172 3.58 10.13 0.07
N ALA A 173 2.38 10.48 -0.39
CA ALA A 173 2.11 10.61 -1.82
C ALA A 173 3.03 11.60 -2.55
N PRO A 174 3.36 12.78 -1.99
CA PRO A 174 4.33 13.69 -2.61
C PRO A 174 5.73 13.09 -2.70
N LEU A 175 6.15 12.32 -1.68
CA LEU A 175 7.44 11.61 -1.67
C LEU A 175 7.50 10.54 -2.77
N LEU A 176 6.35 9.92 -3.06
CA LEU A 176 6.17 8.95 -4.14
C LEU A 176 5.96 9.61 -5.52
N GLY A 177 5.94 10.95 -5.60
CA GLY A 177 5.72 11.68 -6.85
C GLY A 177 4.30 11.56 -7.41
N LEU A 178 3.32 11.16 -6.59
CA LEU A 178 1.93 11.07 -6.99
C LEU A 178 1.30 12.47 -7.04
N THR A 179 0.80 12.85 -8.21
CA THR A 179 0.21 14.17 -8.47
C THR A 179 -1.30 14.13 -8.72
N MET A 180 -1.89 12.94 -8.74
CA MET A 180 -3.33 12.76 -8.90
C MET A 180 -4.08 13.11 -7.60
N PRO A 181 -5.37 13.50 -7.68
CA PRO A 181 -6.22 13.61 -6.50
C PRO A 181 -6.25 12.30 -5.69
N ILE A 182 -6.17 12.42 -4.37
CA ILE A 182 -6.12 11.28 -3.46
C ILE A 182 -7.37 11.28 -2.58
N GLU A 183 -8.14 10.21 -2.68
CA GLU A 183 -9.31 10.03 -1.84
C GLU A 183 -8.92 9.84 -0.38
N VAL A 184 -9.43 10.73 0.47
CA VAL A 184 -9.29 10.67 1.92
C VAL A 184 -10.66 10.89 2.58
N ARG A 185 -10.81 10.43 3.83
CA ARG A 185 -12.05 10.63 4.58
C ARG A 185 -12.27 12.11 4.93
N GLU A 186 -11.22 12.73 5.45
CA GLU A 186 -11.23 14.11 5.92
C GLU A 186 -10.16 14.93 5.18
N PRO A 187 -10.50 15.60 4.08
CA PRO A 187 -9.56 16.48 3.37
C PRO A 187 -9.00 17.60 4.26
N GLY A 188 -9.76 18.01 5.28
CA GLY A 188 -9.35 19.02 6.26
C GLY A 188 -8.04 18.69 6.97
N ASP A 189 -7.74 17.40 7.15
CA ASP A 189 -6.51 16.92 7.79
C ASP A 189 -5.23 17.25 6.98
N TYR A 190 -5.38 17.65 5.71
CA TYR A 190 -4.31 17.83 4.74
C TYR A 190 -4.21 19.26 4.21
N ILE A 191 -4.99 20.19 4.78
CA ILE A 191 -4.91 21.61 4.42
C ILE A 191 -3.47 22.07 4.70
N ASN A 192 -2.82 22.63 3.67
CA ASN A 192 -1.42 23.09 3.67
C ASN A 192 -0.33 22.01 3.56
N VAL A 193 -0.63 20.80 3.06
CA VAL A 193 0.44 19.89 2.58
C VAL A 193 0.88 20.32 1.17
N PRO A 194 2.12 20.79 0.95
CA PRO A 194 2.56 21.20 -0.38
C PRO A 194 2.58 20.02 -1.37
N GLY A 195 2.05 20.23 -2.57
CA GLY A 195 2.06 19.22 -3.65
C GLY A 195 1.04 18.09 -3.50
N LEU A 196 0.25 18.08 -2.41
CA LEU A 196 -0.79 17.09 -2.19
C LEU A 196 -2.15 17.61 -2.64
N LEU A 197 -2.81 16.86 -3.52
CA LEU A 197 -4.19 17.09 -3.91
C LEU A 197 -5.06 16.02 -3.25
N VAL A 198 -5.99 16.41 -2.38
CA VAL A 198 -6.92 15.49 -1.72
C VAL A 198 -8.36 15.77 -2.13
N GLU A 199 -9.16 14.71 -2.21
CA GLU A 199 -10.60 14.80 -2.37
C GLU A 199 -11.32 13.93 -1.34
N ARG A 200 -12.57 14.28 -1.04
CA ARG A 200 -13.37 13.53 -0.08
C ARG A 200 -13.87 12.23 -0.74
N ALA A 201 -13.55 11.10 -0.12
CA ALA A 201 -14.08 9.80 -0.55
C ALA A 201 -15.62 9.80 -0.55
N ALA A 202 -16.24 9.14 -1.53
CA ALA A 202 -17.68 8.97 -1.58
C ALA A 202 -18.18 8.19 -0.34
N ALA A 203 -19.29 8.66 0.25
CA ALA A 203 -19.89 8.10 1.47
C ALA A 203 -20.64 6.78 1.21
#